data_AF-A0A950KEG2-F1
#
_entry.id   AF-A0A950KEG2-F1
#
_cell.length_a   1.000
_cell.length_b   1.000
_cell.length_c   1.000
_cell.angle_alpha   90.00
_cell.angle_beta   90.00
_cell.angle_gamma   90.00
#
_symmetry.space_group_name_H-M   'P 1'
#
loop_
_entity.id
_entity.type
_entity.pdbx_description
1 polymer ?
#
loop_
_entity_poly.entity_id
_entity_poly.type
_entity_poly.pdbx_seq_one_letter_code
_entity_poly.pdbx_strand_id
1 'polypeptide(L)'
;MTKKTNLTHQVAVIGAGPYGLAATAYLRAVNIETCVFGEPMAFWANQMPEGMLLRSDWETLHIADPHRASTLDHYSAAQHAT
;
A
#
# COMPACT_ATOMS: atom_id res chain seq x y z
N MET A 1 -17.71 -9.88 -31.68
CA MET A 1 -16.56 -8.94 -31.68
C MET A 1 -16.37 -8.40 -30.28
N THR A 2 -15.39 -8.93 -29.55
CA THR A 2 -15.07 -8.55 -28.17
C THR A 2 -14.54 -7.11 -28.17
N LYS A 3 -15.21 -6.19 -27.45
CA LYS A 3 -14.72 -4.82 -27.24
C LYS A 3 -13.34 -4.90 -26.59
N LYS A 4 -12.29 -4.51 -27.32
CA LYS A 4 -10.97 -4.22 -26.75
C LYS A 4 -11.15 -2.98 -25.87
N THR A 5 -11.29 -3.16 -24.57
CA THR A 5 -11.22 -2.06 -23.61
C THR A 5 -9.82 -1.49 -23.68
N ASN A 6 -9.68 -0.29 -24.27
CA ASN A 6 -8.48 0.51 -24.12
C ASN A 6 -8.35 0.86 -22.64
N LEU A 7 -7.53 0.11 -21.91
CA LEU A 7 -7.12 0.47 -20.57
C LEU A 7 -6.15 1.65 -20.71
N THR A 8 -6.63 2.88 -20.53
CA THR A 8 -5.84 4.11 -20.65
C THR A 8 -4.94 4.38 -19.45
N HIS A 9 -4.60 3.35 -18.66
CA HIS A 9 -3.68 3.53 -17.55
C HIS A 9 -2.28 3.81 -18.08
N GLN A 10 -1.71 4.95 -17.69
CA GLN A 10 -0.36 5.34 -18.07
C GLN A 10 0.69 4.46 -17.37
N VAL A 11 0.35 3.94 -16.19
CA VAL A 11 1.24 3.11 -15.38
C VAL A 11 0.53 1.83 -14.91
N ALA A 12 1.23 0.70 -15.04
CA ALA A 12 0.86 -0.56 -14.42
C ALA A 12 1.85 -0.89 -13.29
N VAL A 13 1.33 -1.18 -12.11
CA VAL A 13 2.12 -1.62 -10.94
C VAL A 13 1.86 -3.10 -10.73
N ILE A 14 2.90 -3.93 -10.81
CA ILE A 14 2.81 -5.37 -10.59
C ILE A 14 3.25 -5.69 -9.16
N GLY A 15 2.30 -6.15 -8.35
CA GLY A 15 2.48 -6.45 -6.94
C GLY A 15 1.72 -5.49 -6.04
N ALA A 16 0.69 -5.98 -5.35
CA ALA A 16 -0.14 -5.22 -4.42
C ALA A 16 0.36 -5.33 -2.95
N GLY A 17 1.68 -5.40 -2.77
CA GLY A 17 2.33 -5.36 -1.45
C GLY A 17 2.56 -3.92 -0.95
N PRO A 18 3.23 -3.76 0.21
CA PRO A 18 3.47 -2.46 0.84
C PRO A 18 4.03 -1.42 -0.13
N TYR A 19 5.08 -1.79 -0.87
CA TYR A 19 5.78 -0.88 -1.78
C TYR A 19 4.99 -0.59 -3.06
N GLY A 20 4.28 -1.57 -3.62
CA GLY A 20 3.46 -1.36 -4.81
C GLY A 20 2.27 -0.44 -4.53
N LEU A 21 1.64 -0.62 -3.36
CA LEU A 21 0.57 0.27 -2.90
C LEU A 21 1.10 1.68 -2.60
N ALA A 22 2.27 1.80 -1.97
CA ALA A 22 2.92 3.10 -1.73
C ALA A 22 3.22 3.84 -3.04
N ALA A 23 3.87 3.19 -4.00
CA ALA A 23 4.15 3.78 -5.31
C ALA A 23 2.86 4.23 -6.02
N THR A 24 1.81 3.40 -5.96
CA THR A 24 0.49 3.74 -6.53
C THR A 24 -0.10 4.98 -5.86
N ALA A 25 0.00 5.11 -4.53
CA ALA A 25 -0.51 6.27 -3.82
C ALA A 25 0.16 7.56 -4.32
N TYR A 26 1.49 7.57 -4.49
CA TYR A 26 2.21 8.72 -5.04
C TYR A 26 1.82 9.05 -6.47
N LEU A 27 1.71 8.04 -7.35
CA LEU A 27 1.28 8.25 -8.74
C LEU A 27 -0.13 8.86 -8.81
N ARG A 28 -1.05 8.37 -7.97
CA ARG A 28 -2.40 8.90 -7.89
C ARG A 28 -2.46 10.31 -7.29
N ALA A 29 -1.60 10.62 -6.33
CA ALA A 29 -1.50 11.96 -5.74
C ALA A 29 -1.11 13.04 -6.76
N VAL A 30 -0.41 12.66 -7.84
CA VAL A 30 -0.09 13.53 -8.98
C VAL A 30 -1.00 13.30 -10.21
N ASN A 31 -2.16 12.67 -10.02
CA ASN A 31 -3.20 12.42 -11.03
C ASN A 31 -2.76 11.54 -12.22
N ILE A 32 -1.84 10.59 -12.00
CA ILE A 32 -1.48 9.58 -13.02
C ILE A 32 -2.43 8.39 -12.93
N GLU A 33 -3.11 8.07 -14.04
CA GLU A 33 -3.94 6.86 -14.13
C GLU A 33 -3.08 5.61 -13.92
N THR A 34 -3.34 4.90 -12.83
CA THR A 34 -2.52 3.78 -12.38
C THR A 34 -3.36 2.55 -12.08
N CYS A 35 -3.01 1.43 -12.70
CA CYS A 35 -3.61 0.11 -12.43
C CYS A 35 -2.64 -0.73 -11.59
N VAL A 36 -3.14 -1.37 -10.54
CA VAL A 36 -2.34 -2.25 -9.66
C VAL A 36 -2.82 -3.68 -9.84
N PHE A 37 -1.86 -4.60 -9.95
CA PHE A 37 -2.11 -6.03 -10.11
C PHE A 37 -1.64 -6.81 -8.89
N GLY A 38 -2.49 -7.74 -8.45
CA GLY A 38 -2.26 -8.59 -7.29
C GLY A 38 -3.32 -8.39 -6.20
N GLU A 39 -3.38 -9.33 -5.27
CA GLU A 39 -4.25 -9.23 -4.10
C GLU A 39 -3.57 -8.35 -3.04
N PRO A 40 -4.23 -7.27 -2.57
CA PRO A 40 -3.66 -6.35 -1.60
C PRO A 40 -3.16 -7.06 -0.35
N MET A 41 -1.89 -6.88 -0.03
CA MET A 41 -1.26 -7.40 1.20
C MET A 41 -1.38 -8.91 1.40
N ALA A 42 -1.61 -9.70 0.34
CA ALA A 42 -1.88 -11.14 0.46
C ALA A 42 -0.80 -11.95 1.19
N PHE A 43 0.48 -11.60 1.02
CA PHE A 43 1.56 -12.23 1.79
C PHE A 43 1.38 -12.03 3.30
N TRP A 44 1.07 -10.80 3.72
CA TRP A 44 0.84 -10.49 5.13
C TRP A 44 -0.43 -11.14 5.65
N ALA A 45 -1.51 -11.14 4.86
CA ALA A 45 -2.78 -11.74 5.27
C ALA A 45 -2.70 -13.28 5.39
N ASN A 46 -1.96 -13.93 4.49
CA ASN A 46 -2.05 -15.39 4.32
C ASN A 46 -0.81 -16.14 4.81
N GLN A 47 0.34 -15.48 4.95
CA GLN A 47 1.62 -16.14 5.26
C GLN A 47 2.23 -15.70 6.58
N MET A 48 1.77 -14.60 7.19
CA MET A 48 2.25 -14.17 8.49
C MET A 48 1.57 -15.00 9.59
N PRO A 49 2.32 -15.75 10.42
CA PRO A 49 1.76 -16.42 11.57
C PRO A 49 1.15 -15.43 12.54
N GLU A 50 0.08 -15.85 13.21
CA GLU A 50 -0.51 -15.08 14.29
C GLU A 50 0.53 -14.78 15.37
N GLY A 51 0.54 -13.53 15.86
CA GLY A 51 1.48 -13.07 16.88
C GLY A 51 2.90 -12.77 16.37
N MET A 52 3.18 -12.91 15.07
CA MET A 52 4.47 -12.49 14.52
C MET A 52 4.59 -10.97 14.52
N LEU A 53 5.69 -10.45 15.09
CA LEU A 53 6.00 -9.03 15.17
C LEU A 53 7.18 -8.65 14.27
N LEU A 54 7.21 -7.40 13.86
CA LEU A 54 8.35 -6.83 13.15
C LEU A 54 9.47 -6.50 14.14
N ARG A 55 10.71 -6.85 13.77
CA ARG A 55 11.91 -6.62 14.60
C ARG A 55 12.65 -5.34 14.24
N SER A 56 12.20 -4.61 13.22
CA SER A 56 12.86 -3.40 12.77
C SER A 56 12.53 -2.23 13.69
N ASP A 57 13.44 -1.26 13.78
CA ASP A 57 13.24 -0.05 14.57
C ASP A 57 12.04 0.75 14.07
N TRP A 58 11.36 1.48 14.97
CA TRP A 58 10.13 2.23 14.68
C TRP A 58 10.23 3.07 13.40
N GLU A 59 11.33 3.80 13.26
CA GLU A 59 11.62 4.69 12.12
C GLU A 59 11.73 3.96 10.78
N THR A 60 11.98 2.66 10.79
CA THR A 60 12.14 1.82 9.59
C THR A 60 10.86 1.07 9.19
N LEU A 61 9.82 1.12 10.03
CA LEU A 61 8.55 0.42 9.80
C LEU A 61 7.55 1.22 8.96
N HIS A 62 7.88 2.47 8.62
CA HIS A 62 7.00 3.33 7.85
C HIS A 62 6.94 2.93 6.37
N ILE A 63 5.72 2.88 5.83
CA ILE A 63 5.46 2.78 4.40
C ILE A 63 5.20 4.21 3.88
N ALA A 64 5.76 4.54 2.73
CA ALA A 64 5.62 5.88 2.15
C ALA A 64 4.15 6.19 1.81
N ASP A 65 3.69 7.36 2.23
CA ASP A 65 2.33 7.88 2.01
C ASP A 65 2.42 9.36 1.61
N PRO A 66 1.93 9.76 0.42
CA PRO A 66 2.00 11.15 -0.04
C PRO A 66 1.25 12.14 0.85
N HIS A 67 0.27 11.68 1.63
CA HIS A 67 -0.52 12.54 2.52
C HIS A 67 -0.13 12.41 4.00
N ARG A 68 0.80 11.49 4.33
CA ARG A 68 1.17 11.13 5.72
C ARG A 68 -0.04 10.91 6.63
N ALA A 69 -1.13 10.39 6.08
CA ALA A 69 -2.37 10.15 6.79
C ALA A 69 -2.29 8.85 7.61
N SER A 70 -1.61 7.84 7.07
CA SER A 70 -1.53 6.48 7.66
C SER A 70 -0.17 6.21 8.32
N THR A 71 0.24 7.07 9.27
CA THR A 71 1.50 6.89 10.01
C THR A 71 1.33 6.00 11.23
N LEU A 72 2.41 5.31 11.64
CA LEU A 72 2.42 4.54 12.89
C LEU A 72 2.23 5.44 14.12
N ASP A 73 2.69 6.70 14.05
CA ASP A 73 2.49 7.68 15.13
C ASP A 73 1.01 8.02 15.30
N HIS A 74 0.29 8.28 14.20
CA HIS A 74 -1.17 8.49 14.25
C HIS A 74 -1.90 7.24 14.76
N TYR A 75 -1.48 6.06 14.31
CA TYR A 75 -2.07 4.80 14.78
C TYR A 75 -1.84 4.59 16.28
N SER A 76 -0.61 4.76 16.76
CA SER A 76 -0.26 4.65 18.19
C SER A 76 -1.05 5.64 19.03
N ALA A 77 -1.11 6.91 18.62
CA ALA A 77 -1.89 7.93 19.31
C ALA A 77 -3.37 7.56 19.39
N ALA A 78 -3.95 7.00 18.32
CA ALA A 78 -5.34 6.55 18.30
C ALA A 78 -5.60 5.34 19.22
N GLN A 79 -4.65 4.40 19.35
CA GLN A 79 -4.77 3.23 20.23
C GLN A 79 -4.63 3.59 21.72
N HIS A 80 -3.87 4.63 22.04
CA HIS A 80 -3.64 5.09 23.42
C HIS A 80 -4.59 6.20 23.88
N ALA A 81 -5.52 6.65 23.04
CA ALA A 81 -6.51 7.67 23.37
C ALA A 81 -7.68 7.15 24.25
N THR A 82 -7.42 6.17 25.12
CA THR A 82 -8.37 5.69 26.15
C THR A 82 -8.16 6.47 27.44
#